data_AF-A0A151ZE87-F1
#
_entry.id   AF-A0A151ZE87-F1
#
_cell.length_a   1.000
_cell.length_b   1.000
_cell.length_c   1.000
_cell.angle_alpha   90.00
_cell.angle_beta   90.00
_cell.angle_gamma   90.00
#
_symmetry.space_group_name_H-M   'P 1'
#
loop_
_entity.id
_entity.type
_entity.pdbx_description
1 polymer ?
#
loop_
_entity_poly.entity_id
_entity_poly.type
_entity_poly.pdbx_seq_one_letter_code
_entity_poly.pdbx_strand_id
1 'polypeptide(L)'
;MKSFKFLLILFILVIIIQAAYSKNSKQCPEPTNNKTCIQHEYKCHQDSDCDGKKDEKCCEVEAGCLTKCVKKSDLVKLKSEKQCPSPTNEHVCVRHDRQCRDDSSCKKGLKCCEVEVGCLTKCVKGIKASDA
;
A
#
# COMPACT_ATOMS: atom_id res chain seq x y z
N MET A 1 19.55 -38.21 1.79
CA MET A 1 19.13 -37.36 2.92
C MET A 1 19.95 -36.06 3.13
N LYS A 2 21.17 -35.91 2.59
CA LYS A 2 21.97 -34.67 2.71
C LYS A 2 21.55 -33.56 1.72
N SER A 3 21.11 -33.93 0.51
CA SER A 3 20.65 -33.01 -0.54
C SER A 3 19.38 -32.24 -0.19
N PHE A 4 18.43 -32.89 0.51
CA PHE A 4 17.18 -32.25 0.94
C PHE A 4 17.41 -31.13 1.97
N LYS A 5 18.41 -31.29 2.85
CA LYS A 5 18.80 -30.27 3.84
C LYS A 5 19.39 -29.03 3.15
N PHE A 6 20.19 -29.21 2.10
CA PHE A 6 20.75 -28.09 1.32
C PHE A 6 19.67 -27.32 0.57
N LEU A 7 18.70 -28.01 -0.03
CA LEU A 7 17.56 -27.38 -0.69
C LEU A 7 16.71 -26.56 0.30
N LEU A 8 16.46 -27.10 1.49
CA LEU A 8 15.73 -26.40 2.55
C LEU A 8 16.46 -25.13 3.01
N ILE A 9 17.79 -25.20 3.17
CA ILE A 9 18.61 -24.03 3.54
C ILE A 9 18.57 -22.94 2.46
N LEU A 10 18.69 -23.32 1.18
CA LEU A 10 18.58 -22.36 0.07
C LEU A 10 17.19 -21.70 0.02
N PHE A 11 16.14 -22.48 0.24
CA PHE A 11 14.76 -21.97 0.24
C PHE A 11 14.54 -20.97 1.39
N ILE A 12 15.04 -21.29 2.59
CA ILE A 12 14.99 -20.40 3.75
C ILE A 12 15.77 -19.10 3.48
N LEU A 13 16.96 -19.18 2.87
CA LEU A 13 17.73 -17.99 2.50
C LEU A 13 16.98 -17.09 1.51
N VAL A 14 16.33 -17.67 0.50
CA VAL A 14 15.50 -16.91 -0.45
C VAL A 14 14.35 -16.19 0.26
N ILE A 15 13.64 -16.88 1.16
CA ILE A 15 12.55 -16.27 1.95
C ILE A 15 13.06 -15.12 2.82
N ILE A 16 14.20 -15.28 3.49
CA ILE A 16 14.80 -14.22 4.32
C ILE A 16 15.19 -13.00 3.46
N ILE A 17 15.76 -13.22 2.28
CA ILE A 17 16.12 -12.13 1.35
C ILE A 17 14.85 -11.38 0.89
N GLN A 18 13.80 -12.10 0.52
CA GLN A 18 12.53 -11.49 0.11
C GLN A 18 11.90 -10.67 1.26
N ALA A 19 11.91 -11.19 2.48
CA ALA A 19 11.42 -10.49 3.67
C ALA A 19 12.24 -9.24 4.02
N ALA A 20 13.56 -9.25 3.74
CA ALA A 20 14.43 -8.09 3.96
C ALA A 20 14.20 -6.96 2.94
N TYR A 21 13.84 -7.29 1.69
CA TYR A 21 13.50 -6.32 0.65
C TYR A 21 12.12 -5.67 0.87
N SER A 22 11.21 -6.33 1.59
CA SER A 22 9.89 -5.79 1.94
C SER A 22 9.93 -4.85 3.16
N LYS A 23 10.82 -3.85 3.17
CA LYS A 23 10.86 -2.82 4.22
C LYS A 23 10.54 -1.44 3.66
N ASN A 24 9.28 -1.04 3.85
CA ASN A 24 8.76 0.33 3.68
C ASN A 24 8.94 0.92 2.28
N SER A 25 8.06 0.56 1.34
CA SER A 25 7.91 1.32 0.11
C SER A 25 7.48 2.75 0.45
N LYS A 26 8.37 3.71 0.25
CA LYS A 26 8.01 5.13 0.24
C LYS A 26 7.55 5.50 -1.16
N GLN A 27 6.52 6.33 -1.24
CA GLN A 27 5.90 6.75 -2.49
C GLN A 27 6.12 8.24 -2.73
N CYS A 28 5.94 8.65 -3.98
CA CYS A 28 5.94 10.06 -4.35
C CYS A 28 4.84 10.79 -3.59
N PRO A 29 5.09 12.03 -3.14
CA PRO A 29 4.04 12.87 -2.59
C PRO A 29 2.94 13.08 -3.64
N GLU A 30 1.70 13.18 -3.19
CA GLU A 30 0.58 13.46 -4.09
C GLU A 30 0.74 14.87 -4.68
N PRO A 31 0.56 15.05 -5.99
CA PRO A 31 0.75 16.34 -6.63
C PRO A 31 -0.20 17.41 -6.05
N THR A 32 0.33 18.57 -5.72
CA THR A 32 -0.37 19.55 -4.88
C THR A 32 -1.46 20.41 -5.54
N ASN A 33 -1.80 20.23 -6.82
CA ASN A 33 -2.73 21.15 -7.52
C ASN A 33 -3.51 20.45 -8.65
N ASN A 34 -4.78 20.81 -8.89
CA ASN A 34 -5.57 20.31 -10.03
C ASN A 34 -5.37 21.10 -11.33
N LYS A 35 -4.19 21.67 -11.56
CA LYS A 35 -3.97 22.58 -12.69
C LYS A 35 -3.80 21.80 -13.99
N THR A 36 -4.40 22.32 -15.06
CA THR A 36 -4.10 21.89 -16.43
C THR A 36 -2.71 22.36 -16.83
N CYS A 37 -1.88 21.47 -17.34
CA CYS A 37 -0.51 21.81 -17.75
C CYS A 37 -0.52 22.76 -18.95
N ILE A 38 0.04 23.96 -18.77
CA ILE A 38 0.32 24.88 -19.88
C ILE A 38 1.59 24.42 -20.62
N GLN A 39 2.54 23.86 -19.88
CA GLN A 39 3.79 23.31 -20.38
C GLN A 39 4.18 22.10 -19.51
N HIS A 40 4.77 21.09 -20.15
CA HIS A 40 5.33 19.93 -19.45
C HIS A 40 6.85 20.05 -19.37
N GLU A 41 7.42 19.79 -18.21
CA GLU A 41 8.86 19.75 -17.97
C GLU A 41 9.24 18.40 -17.37
N TYR A 42 10.20 17.70 -17.96
CA TYR A 42 10.61 16.37 -17.51
C TYR A 42 12.09 16.39 -17.12
N LYS A 43 12.39 16.29 -15.82
CA LYS A 43 13.78 16.20 -15.31
C LYS A 43 14.24 14.75 -15.10
N CYS A 44 13.31 13.82 -15.14
CA CYS A 44 13.53 12.37 -15.11
C CYS A 44 12.33 11.67 -15.74
N HIS A 45 12.52 10.47 -16.25
CA HIS A 45 11.44 9.58 -16.72
C HIS A 45 11.30 8.35 -15.82
N GLN A 46 12.41 7.89 -15.23
CA GLN A 46 12.46 6.73 -14.35
C GLN A 46 13.44 6.95 -13.19
N ASP A 47 13.32 6.12 -12.15
CA ASP A 47 14.16 6.22 -10.94
C ASP A 47 15.67 6.16 -11.25
N SER A 48 16.07 5.48 -12.33
CA SER A 48 17.48 5.39 -12.73
C SER A 48 18.05 6.67 -13.34
N ASP A 49 17.19 7.62 -13.76
CA ASP A 49 17.63 8.89 -14.32
C ASP A 49 18.11 9.85 -13.22
N CYS A 50 17.90 9.48 -11.96
CA CYS A 50 18.37 10.25 -10.82
C CYS A 50 19.84 9.92 -10.52
N ASP A 51 20.71 10.92 -10.68
CA ASP A 51 22.19 10.89 -10.68
C ASP A 51 22.91 10.34 -9.43
N GLY A 52 22.22 9.70 -8.48
CA GLY A 52 22.91 8.73 -7.62
C GLY A 52 22.60 8.75 -6.15
N LYS A 53 21.36 8.51 -5.75
CA LYS A 53 21.11 7.85 -4.47
C LYS A 53 20.07 6.77 -4.68
N LYS A 54 20.33 5.54 -4.22
CA LYS A 54 19.35 4.42 -4.11
C LYS A 54 18.06 4.77 -3.33
N ASP A 55 17.95 6.04 -2.95
CA ASP A 55 17.00 6.66 -2.06
C ASP A 55 16.28 7.82 -2.77
N GLU A 56 16.54 8.09 -4.05
CA GLU A 56 15.79 9.04 -4.87
C GLU A 56 14.84 8.30 -5.81
N LYS A 57 13.68 8.91 -6.07
CA LYS A 57 12.69 8.41 -7.02
C LYS A 57 12.27 9.50 -7.98
N CYS A 58 11.98 9.13 -9.22
CA CYS A 58 11.39 10.03 -10.18
C CYS A 58 9.90 10.17 -9.87
N CYS A 59 9.47 11.39 -9.54
CA CYS A 59 8.12 11.67 -9.08
C CYS A 59 7.45 12.77 -9.88
N GLU A 60 6.16 12.60 -10.12
CA GLU A 60 5.25 13.67 -10.54
C GLU A 60 4.90 14.54 -9.33
N VAL A 61 5.02 15.86 -9.46
CA VAL A 61 4.78 16.81 -8.36
C VAL A 61 3.72 17.85 -8.66
N GLU A 62 3.47 18.16 -9.93
CA GLU A 62 2.54 19.21 -10.37
C GLU A 62 1.43 18.65 -11.27
N ALA A 63 0.69 17.65 -10.80
CA ALA A 63 -0.38 16.97 -11.53
C ALA A 63 0.03 16.51 -12.94
N GLY A 64 1.23 15.94 -13.03
CA GLY A 64 1.81 15.46 -14.28
C GLY A 64 2.53 16.52 -15.11
N CYS A 65 2.51 17.81 -14.72
CA CYS A 65 3.21 18.86 -15.48
C CYS A 65 4.72 18.87 -15.29
N LEU A 66 5.20 18.30 -14.18
CA LEU A 66 6.61 18.23 -13.83
C LEU A 66 6.97 16.87 -13.24
N THR A 67 7.98 16.23 -13.82
CA THR A 67 8.68 15.09 -13.20
C THR A 67 10.05 15.54 -12.67
N LYS A 68 10.40 15.13 -11.44
CA LYS A 68 11.72 15.39 -10.86
C LYS A 68 12.15 14.30 -9.88
N CYS A 69 13.46 14.19 -9.67
CA CYS A 69 14.03 13.34 -8.63
C CYS A 69 13.69 13.89 -7.24
N VAL A 70 13.04 13.07 -6.41
CA VAL A 70 12.62 13.40 -5.05
C VAL A 70 13.40 12.53 -4.06
N LYS A 71 13.96 13.17 -3.03
CA LYS A 71 14.76 12.51 -2.00
C LYS A 71 13.89 11.69 -1.05
N LYS A 72 14.44 10.61 -0.50
CA LYS A 72 13.79 9.75 0.50
C LYS A 72 13.22 10.46 1.71
N SER A 73 13.77 11.61 2.09
CA SER A 73 13.26 12.45 3.18
C SER A 73 11.86 13.00 2.85
N ASP A 74 11.63 13.27 1.57
CA ASP A 74 10.47 13.98 1.05
C ASP A 74 9.42 13.01 0.47
N LEU A 75 9.84 11.75 0.23
CA LEU A 75 8.91 10.67 -0.07
C LEU A 75 8.02 10.38 1.14
N VAL A 76 6.72 10.31 0.87
CA VAL A 76 5.72 9.98 1.88
C VAL A 76 5.76 8.48 2.18
N LYS A 77 5.60 8.13 3.46
CA LYS A 77 5.32 6.73 3.80
C LYS A 77 4.02 6.37 3.13
N LEU A 78 4.04 5.32 2.30
CA LEU A 78 2.82 4.70 1.84
C LEU A 78 1.98 4.41 3.08
N LYS A 79 0.82 5.05 3.22
CA LYS A 79 -0.20 4.50 4.10
C LYS A 79 -0.51 3.17 3.46
N SER A 80 0.03 2.09 4.02
CA SER A 80 -0.39 0.74 3.67
C SER A 80 -1.91 0.78 3.67
N GLU A 81 -2.51 0.61 2.51
CA GLU A 81 -3.96 0.63 2.38
C GLU A 81 -4.43 -0.54 3.22
N LYS A 82 -4.93 -0.22 4.42
CA LYS A 82 -5.32 -1.25 5.36
C LYS A 82 -6.50 -1.97 4.73
N GLN A 83 -6.49 -3.29 4.78
CA GLN A 83 -7.58 -4.09 4.25
C GLN A 83 -8.59 -4.41 5.34
N CYS A 84 -9.80 -4.77 4.92
CA CYS A 84 -10.76 -5.34 5.84
C CYS A 84 -10.28 -6.71 6.31
N PRO A 85 -10.47 -7.06 7.58
CA PRO A 85 -10.27 -8.43 8.01
C PRO A 85 -11.21 -9.37 7.26
N SER A 86 -10.75 -10.60 7.04
CA SER A 86 -11.60 -11.67 6.54
C SER A 86 -12.84 -11.82 7.45
N PRO A 87 -14.06 -11.81 6.89
CA PRO A 87 -15.29 -11.93 7.68
C PRO A 87 -15.37 -13.29 8.37
N THR A 88 -15.99 -13.33 9.54
CA THR A 88 -16.19 -14.55 10.31
C THR A 88 -17.54 -15.20 9.99
N ASN A 89 -17.53 -16.54 9.93
CA ASN A 89 -18.69 -17.43 9.80
C ASN A 89 -19.52 -17.28 8.50
N GLU A 90 -19.92 -18.43 7.97
CA GLU A 90 -20.70 -18.57 6.73
C GLU A 90 -22.14 -19.00 7.07
N HIS A 91 -22.79 -18.27 7.98
CA HIS A 91 -24.16 -18.58 8.40
C HIS A 91 -25.19 -17.76 7.63
N VAL A 92 -26.37 -18.36 7.41
CA VAL A 92 -27.49 -17.68 6.76
C VAL A 92 -28.07 -16.64 7.71
N CYS A 93 -27.90 -15.37 7.35
CA CYS A 93 -28.38 -14.23 8.12
C CYS A 93 -29.87 -14.02 7.88
N VAL A 94 -30.67 -13.95 8.94
CA VAL A 94 -32.10 -13.60 8.84
C VAL A 94 -32.30 -12.09 8.58
N ARG A 95 -31.31 -11.27 8.97
CA ARG A 95 -31.32 -9.82 8.79
C ARG A 95 -29.91 -9.30 8.57
N HIS A 96 -29.77 -8.34 7.65
CA HIS A 96 -28.56 -7.55 7.50
C HIS A 96 -28.60 -6.33 8.43
N ASP A 97 -27.56 -6.13 9.23
CA ASP A 97 -27.30 -4.92 10.01
C ASP A 97 -26.16 -4.12 9.37
N ARG A 98 -26.42 -2.84 9.06
CA ARG A 98 -25.46 -1.94 8.42
C ARG A 98 -25.16 -0.77 9.34
N GLN A 99 -24.05 -0.85 10.05
CA GLN A 99 -23.60 0.20 10.97
C GLN A 99 -22.75 1.27 10.29
N CYS A 100 -22.28 1.00 9.08
CA CYS A 100 -21.57 1.96 8.22
C CYS A 100 -21.87 1.67 6.75
N ARG A 101 -21.74 2.71 5.90
CA ARG A 101 -21.91 2.60 4.45
C ARG A 101 -20.58 2.49 3.72
N ASP A 102 -19.58 3.24 4.18
CA ASP A 102 -18.25 3.35 3.59
C ASP A 102 -17.24 3.86 4.65
N ASP A 103 -15.96 3.92 4.29
CA ASP A 103 -14.89 4.36 5.20
C ASP A 103 -15.09 5.78 5.73
N SER A 104 -15.81 6.66 5.00
CA SER A 104 -16.09 8.03 5.44
C SER A 104 -17.14 8.09 6.55
N SER A 105 -17.96 7.05 6.66
CA SER A 105 -18.89 6.85 7.79
C SER A 105 -18.16 6.53 9.10
N CYS A 106 -16.87 6.19 9.03
CA CYS A 106 -16.09 5.73 10.17
C CYS A 106 -15.14 6.81 10.72
N LYS A 107 -14.79 6.68 12.00
CA LYS A 107 -13.74 7.53 12.62
C LYS A 107 -12.41 7.33 11.90
N LYS A 108 -11.61 8.40 11.84
CA LYS A 108 -10.30 8.43 11.17
C LYS A 108 -9.45 7.21 11.54
N GLY A 109 -9.02 6.45 10.53
CA GLY A 109 -8.16 5.27 10.68
C GLY A 109 -8.89 3.94 10.85
N LEU A 110 -10.22 3.94 10.84
CA LEU A 110 -11.09 2.77 10.72
C LEU A 110 -11.58 2.61 9.28
N LYS A 111 -12.02 1.39 8.94
CA LYS A 111 -12.64 1.06 7.66
C LYS A 111 -14.01 0.45 7.88
N CYS A 112 -14.93 0.71 6.95
CA CYS A 112 -16.23 0.06 6.95
C CYS A 112 -16.08 -1.31 6.28
N CYS A 113 -16.19 -2.36 7.07
CA CYS A 113 -15.93 -3.72 6.61
C CYS A 113 -17.12 -4.62 6.86
N GLU A 114 -17.32 -5.55 5.95
CA GLU A 114 -18.14 -6.74 6.19
C GLU A 114 -17.38 -7.64 7.16
N VAL A 115 -17.93 -7.83 8.35
CA VAL A 115 -17.31 -8.63 9.42
C VAL A 115 -17.96 -9.99 9.57
N GLU A 116 -19.18 -10.13 9.06
CA GLU A 116 -19.92 -11.38 8.96
C GLU A 116 -20.58 -11.40 7.59
N VAL A 117 -20.34 -12.48 6.84
CA VAL A 117 -20.69 -12.57 5.42
C VAL A 117 -22.20 -12.37 5.25
N GLY A 118 -22.61 -11.31 4.56
CA GLY A 118 -24.01 -10.98 4.33
C GLY A 118 -24.82 -10.72 5.60
N CYS A 119 -24.19 -10.46 6.75
CA CYS A 119 -24.92 -10.19 8.01
C CYS A 119 -24.63 -8.78 8.52
N LEU A 120 -23.35 -8.39 8.58
CA LEU A 120 -22.95 -7.24 9.37
C LEU A 120 -21.84 -6.44 8.70
N THR A 121 -22.11 -5.15 8.46
CA THR A 121 -21.07 -4.16 8.13
C THR A 121 -20.83 -3.23 9.30
N LYS A 122 -19.58 -3.07 9.75
CA LYS A 122 -19.21 -2.18 10.84
C LYS A 122 -17.82 -1.57 10.68
N CYS A 123 -17.58 -0.48 11.40
CA CYS A 123 -16.28 0.18 11.43
C CYS A 123 -15.27 -0.65 12.25
N VAL A 124 -14.23 -1.15 11.60
CA VAL A 124 -13.15 -1.91 12.25
C VAL A 124 -11.78 -1.34 11.91
N LYS A 125 -10.78 -1.72 12.70
CA LYS A 125 -9.39 -1.38 12.41
C LYS A 125 -8.96 -2.24 11.23
N GLY A 126 -8.61 -1.60 10.11
CA GLY A 126 -8.05 -2.33 8.99
C GLY A 126 -6.71 -2.99 9.35
N ILE A 127 -6.47 -4.14 8.76
CA ILE A 127 -5.25 -4.94 8.94
C ILE A 127 -4.28 -4.69 7.79
N LYS A 128 -3.00 -5.01 7.97
CA LYS A 128 -2.05 -4.92 6.86
C LYS A 128 -2.36 -6.06 5.90
N ALA A 129 -2.09 -5.86 4.61
CA ALA A 129 -2.29 -6.90 3.60
C ALA A 129 -1.47 -8.19 3.84
N SER A 130 -0.44 -8.14 4.69
CA SER A 130 0.32 -9.31 5.14
C SER A 130 -0.39 -10.15 6.21
N ASP A 131 -1.43 -9.61 6.83
CA ASP A 131 -2.09 -10.15 8.03
C ASP A 131 -3.56 -10.57 7.74
N ALA A 132 -4.00 -10.46 6.47
CA ALA A 132 -5.38 -10.67 6.01
C ALA A 132 -5.68 -12.10 5.55
#